data_AF-A0A536D646-F1
#
_entry.id   AF-A0A536D646-F1
#
_cell.length_a   1.000
_cell.length_b   1.000
_cell.length_c   1.000
_cell.angle_alpha   90.00
_cell.angle_beta   90.00
_cell.angle_gamma   90.00
#
_symmetry.space_group_name_H-M   'P 1'
#
loop_
_entity.id
_entity.type
_entity.pdbx_description
1 polymer ?
#
loop_
_entity_poly.entity_id
_entity_poly.type
_entity_poly.pdbx_seq_one_letter_code
_entity_poly.pdbx_strand_id
1 'polypeptide(L)'
;MSVKFVFLPPQRDETRAWARAVAEGVAGINVVVAETDEQARREIVDADAAFGTLPAELLSRAERLRWLQAPAAAPPAGYYYPALARHPVQVTNFRGIFNEHIAAHIMAFVLAFARGLHRYIPLQPRHEWQPAA
;
A
#
# COMPACT_ATOMS: atom_id res chain seq x y z
N MET A 1 14.75 7.74 23.35
CA MET A 1 14.78 8.37 22.01
C MET A 1 13.44 8.07 21.35
N SER A 2 12.76 9.08 20.83
CA SER A 2 11.50 8.91 20.09
C SER A 2 11.80 8.41 18.68
N VAL A 3 11.05 7.42 18.18
CA VAL A 3 11.22 6.88 16.81
C VAL A 3 10.50 7.80 15.83
N LYS A 4 11.21 8.40 14.88
CA LYS A 4 10.59 9.24 13.83
C LYS A 4 10.10 8.37 12.68
N PHE A 5 8.79 8.40 12.44
CA PHE A 5 8.14 7.63 11.38
C PHE A 5 7.44 8.55 10.38
N VAL A 6 7.93 8.55 9.14
CA VAL A 6 7.47 9.47 8.10
C VAL A 6 6.54 8.77 7.11
N PHE A 7 5.34 9.31 6.92
CA PHE A 7 4.44 8.91 5.84
C PHE A 7 4.77 9.75 4.60
N LEU A 8 5.22 9.08 3.54
CA LEU A 8 5.62 9.71 2.28
C LEU A 8 4.39 10.02 1.40
N PRO A 9 4.41 11.12 0.62
CA PRO A 9 3.31 11.48 -0.28
C PRO A 9 3.19 10.50 -1.47
N PRO A 10 2.04 10.49 -2.17
CA PRO A 10 0.84 11.30 -1.90
C PRO A 10 0.03 10.77 -0.71
N GLN A 11 -0.61 11.68 0.02
CA GLN A 11 -1.53 11.31 1.11
C GLN A 11 -2.96 11.13 0.61
N ARG A 12 -3.65 10.17 1.22
CA ARG A 12 -5.09 9.96 1.11
C ARG A 12 -5.74 10.06 2.49
N ASP A 13 -7.06 10.13 2.54
CA ASP A 13 -7.77 10.16 3.82
C ASP A 13 -7.44 8.91 4.67
N GLU A 14 -7.27 7.74 4.03
CA GLU A 14 -6.90 6.52 4.74
C GLU A 14 -5.49 6.59 5.33
N THR A 15 -4.51 7.14 4.60
CA THR A 15 -3.12 7.22 5.09
C THR A 15 -2.99 8.20 6.25
N ARG A 16 -3.76 9.30 6.22
CA ARG A 16 -3.87 10.22 7.37
C ARG A 16 -4.51 9.54 8.58
N ALA A 17 -5.58 8.78 8.36
CA ALA A 17 -6.24 8.04 9.44
C ALA A 17 -5.30 7.01 10.06
N TRP A 18 -4.53 6.27 9.25
CA TRP A 18 -3.53 5.33 9.75
C TRP A 18 -2.41 6.02 10.52
N ALA A 19 -1.90 7.15 10.02
CA ALA A 19 -0.87 7.92 10.72
C ALA A 19 -1.35 8.37 12.12
N ARG A 20 -2.60 8.85 12.23
CA ARG A 20 -3.22 9.18 13.52
C ARG A 20 -3.34 7.96 14.44
N ALA A 21 -3.86 6.85 13.92
CA ALA A 21 -4.00 5.62 14.69
C ALA A 21 -2.65 5.08 15.21
N VAL A 22 -1.58 5.19 14.42
CA VAL A 22 -0.22 4.81 14.85
C VAL A 22 0.29 5.76 15.93
N ALA A 23 0.11 7.07 15.76
CA ALA A 23 0.53 8.08 16.73
C ALA A 23 -0.18 7.90 18.10
N GLU A 24 -1.46 7.52 18.08
CA GLU A 24 -2.26 7.24 19.27
C GLU A 24 -1.93 5.87 19.89
N GLY A 25 -1.67 4.85 19.05
CA GLY A 25 -1.51 3.47 19.47
C GLY A 25 -0.09 3.06 19.87
N VAL A 26 0.93 3.83 19.50
CA VAL A 26 2.34 3.47 19.74
C VAL A 26 3.02 4.53 20.60
N ALA A 27 3.25 4.21 21.88
CA ALA A 27 3.91 5.14 22.80
C ALA A 27 5.35 5.47 22.34
N GLY A 28 5.68 6.76 22.34
CA GLY A 28 7.04 7.24 22.04
C GLY A 28 7.41 7.24 20.55
N ILE A 29 6.44 7.10 19.64
CA ILE A 29 6.62 7.34 18.21
C ILE A 29 6.33 8.82 17.89
N ASN A 30 7.11 9.40 16.98
CA ASN A 30 6.83 10.68 16.35
C ASN A 30 6.40 10.43 14.90
N VAL A 31 5.09 10.48 14.64
CA VAL A 31 4.56 10.31 13.27
C VAL A 31 4.52 11.65 12.56
N VAL A 32 5.18 11.71 11.40
CA VAL A 32 5.17 12.89 10.52
C VAL A 32 4.48 12.51 9.22
N VAL A 33 3.45 13.28 8.84
CA VAL A 33 2.75 13.12 7.56
C VAL A 33 3.27 14.17 6.59
N ALA A 34 4.06 13.75 5.60
CA ALA A 34 4.54 14.65 4.56
C ALA A 34 3.47 14.80 3.48
N GLU A 35 3.01 16.03 3.26
CA GLU A 35 2.00 16.41 2.27
C GLU A 35 2.58 16.62 0.88
N THR A 36 3.85 17.01 0.84
CA THR A 36 4.56 17.38 -0.39
C THR A 36 5.90 16.70 -0.48
N ASP A 37 6.43 16.60 -1.69
CA ASP A 37 7.77 16.07 -1.92
C ASP A 37 8.84 16.89 -1.18
N GLU A 38 8.64 18.20 -1.05
CA GLU A 38 9.55 19.08 -0.32
C GLU A 38 9.55 18.78 1.19
N GLN A 39 8.39 18.52 1.78
CA GLN A 39 8.31 18.06 3.16
C GLN A 39 8.96 16.69 3.29
N ALA A 40 8.69 15.75 2.38
CA ALA A 40 9.31 14.44 2.40
C ALA A 40 10.85 14.52 2.34
N ARG A 41 11.41 15.40 1.50
CA ARG A 41 12.86 15.66 1.40
C ARG A 41 13.48 16.13 2.72
N ARG A 42 12.77 16.96 3.47
CA ARG A 42 13.24 17.47 4.77
C ARG A 42 13.14 16.41 5.86
N GLU A 43 12.00 15.74 5.92
CA GLU A 43 11.66 14.85 7.02
C GLU A 43 12.36 13.48 6.93
N ILE A 44 12.74 13.03 5.73
CA ILE A 44 13.39 11.73 5.53
C ILE A 44 14.83 11.67 6.06
N VAL A 45 15.50 12.83 6.22
CA VAL A 45 16.93 12.91 6.55
C VAL A 45 17.26 12.17 7.85
N ASP A 46 16.49 12.46 8.89
CA ASP A 46 16.62 11.92 10.24
C ASP A 46 15.55 10.87 10.58
N ALA A 47 14.75 10.42 9.61
CA ALA A 47 13.70 9.43 9.82
C ALA A 47 14.29 8.06 10.19
N ASP A 48 13.74 7.44 11.24
CA ASP A 48 14.06 6.05 11.60
C ASP A 48 13.29 5.05 10.73
N ALA A 49 12.07 5.43 10.34
CA ALA A 49 11.18 4.62 9.52
C ALA A 49 10.40 5.47 8.51
N ALA A 50 9.97 4.85 7.42
CA ALA A 50 9.09 5.47 6.43
C ALA A 50 7.97 4.53 5.94
N PHE A 51 6.82 5.10 5.60
CA PHE A 51 5.70 4.41 4.96
C PHE A 51 5.45 5.01 3.59
N GLY A 52 5.37 4.16 2.55
CA GLY A 52 5.06 4.57 1.19
C GLY A 52 6.11 4.15 0.16
N THR A 53 6.22 4.93 -0.92
CA THR A 53 7.20 4.72 -1.98
C THR A 53 8.36 5.68 -1.78
N LEU A 54 9.58 5.15 -1.67
CA LEU A 54 10.79 5.92 -1.43
C LEU A 54 11.65 6.01 -2.71
N PRO A 55 11.61 7.13 -3.46
CA PRO A 55 12.46 7.31 -4.63
C PRO A 55 13.94 7.33 -4.27
N ALA A 56 14.81 7.02 -5.25
CA ALA A 56 16.26 7.00 -5.04
C ALA A 56 16.82 8.34 -4.52
N GLU A 57 16.23 9.47 -4.93
CA GLU A 57 16.60 10.81 -4.45
C GLU A 57 16.34 11.00 -2.95
N LEU A 58 15.29 10.37 -2.40
CA LEU A 58 15.01 10.44 -0.97
C LEU A 58 15.86 9.42 -0.20
N LEU A 59 16.08 8.24 -0.77
CA LEU A 59 16.95 7.22 -0.17
C LEU A 59 18.37 7.74 0.07
N SER A 60 18.94 8.51 -0.88
CA SER A 60 20.30 9.07 -0.73
C SER A 60 20.40 10.13 0.37
N ARG A 61 19.28 10.68 0.84
CA ARG A 61 19.21 11.65 1.93
C ARG A 61 18.93 10.99 3.28
N ALA A 62 18.51 9.72 3.31
CA ALA A 62 18.02 9.07 4.50
C ALA A 62 19.20 8.55 5.35
N GLU A 63 19.61 9.32 6.37
CA GLU A 63 20.82 9.02 7.15
C GLU A 63 20.57 8.00 8.26
N ARG A 64 19.32 7.89 8.72
CA ARG A 64 18.93 7.08 9.89
C ARG A 64 17.91 5.99 9.58
N LEU A 65 17.54 5.82 8.31
CA LEU A 65 16.43 4.97 7.91
C LEU A 65 16.76 3.50 8.11
N ARG A 66 16.00 2.85 9.00
CA ARG A 66 16.13 1.43 9.34
C ARG A 66 14.99 0.59 8.80
N TRP A 67 13.82 1.19 8.59
CA TRP A 67 12.62 0.47 8.15
C TRP A 67 11.83 1.24 7.08
N LEU A 68 11.44 0.56 6.02
CA LEU A 68 10.54 1.06 4.98
C LEU A 68 9.36 0.09 4.82
N GLN A 69 8.14 0.56 5.10
CA GLN A 69 6.92 -0.18 4.87
C GLN A 69 6.29 0.21 3.53
N ALA A 70 6.24 -0.74 2.60
CA ALA A 70 5.58 -0.57 1.32
C ALA A 70 4.05 -0.52 1.49
N PRO A 71 3.35 0.33 0.70
CA PRO A 71 1.92 0.57 0.85
C PRO A 71 1.04 -0.47 0.12
N ALA A 72 1.60 -1.63 -0.24
CA ALA A 72 0.93 -2.65 -1.05
C ALA A 72 1.33 -4.06 -0.60
N ALA A 73 0.49 -5.07 -0.91
CA ALA A 73 0.88 -6.48 -0.78
C ALA A 73 1.89 -6.89 -1.84
N ALA A 74 1.69 -6.47 -3.08
CA ALA A 74 2.67 -6.60 -4.14
C ALA A 74 3.00 -5.19 -4.63
N PRO A 75 4.13 -4.60 -4.19
CA PRO A 75 4.58 -3.33 -4.75
C PRO A 75 4.76 -3.44 -6.27
N PRO A 76 4.47 -2.39 -7.04
CA PRO A 76 4.57 -2.42 -8.50
C PRO A 76 6.00 -2.66 -8.96
N ALA A 77 6.16 -3.09 -10.22
CA ALA A 77 7.46 -3.21 -10.84
C ALA A 77 8.24 -1.89 -10.73
N GLY A 78 9.53 -1.97 -10.39
CA GLY A 78 10.39 -0.81 -10.18
C GLY A 78 10.39 -0.26 -8.74
N TYR A 79 9.50 -0.70 -7.86
CA TYR A 79 9.54 -0.31 -6.44
C TYR A 79 10.88 -0.70 -5.79
N TYR A 80 11.32 -1.94 -6.02
CA TYR A 80 12.62 -2.45 -5.60
C TYR A 80 13.67 -2.16 -6.67
N TYR A 81 14.25 -0.96 -6.63
CA TYR A 81 15.34 -0.57 -7.53
C TYR A 81 16.72 -0.96 -6.96
N PRO A 82 17.78 -1.06 -7.79
CA PRO A 82 19.08 -1.59 -7.36
C PRO A 82 19.71 -0.89 -6.15
N ALA A 83 19.51 0.42 -5.99
CA ALA A 83 20.02 1.14 -4.82
C ALA A 83 19.26 0.78 -3.54
N LEU A 84 17.92 0.66 -3.58
CA LEU A 84 17.13 0.21 -2.43
C LEU A 84 17.48 -1.23 -2.04
N ALA A 85 17.65 -2.12 -3.02
CA ALA A 85 17.97 -3.53 -2.76
C ALA A 85 19.36 -3.73 -2.12
N ARG A 86 20.29 -2.79 -2.31
CA ARG A 86 21.64 -2.81 -1.69
C ARG A 86 21.70 -2.01 -0.39
N HIS A 87 20.70 -1.19 -0.11
CA HIS A 87 20.67 -0.34 1.08
C HIS A 87 20.41 -1.21 2.33
N PRO A 88 21.01 -0.91 3.49
CA PRO A 88 20.80 -1.67 4.73
C PRO A 88 19.39 -1.53 5.35
N VAL A 89 18.49 -0.77 4.71
CA VAL A 89 17.13 -0.55 5.22
C VAL A 89 16.33 -1.85 5.10
N GLN A 90 15.61 -2.23 6.16
CA GLN A 90 14.68 -3.34 6.08
C GLN A 90 13.42 -2.89 5.37
N VAL A 91 13.08 -3.55 4.26
CA VAL A 91 11.85 -3.26 3.50
C VAL A 91 10.83 -4.35 3.74
N THR A 92 9.62 -3.98 4.16
CA THR A 92 8.48 -4.89 4.34
C THR A 92 7.29 -4.43 3.50
N ASN A 93 6.31 -5.32 3.32
CA ASN A 93 5.08 -5.07 2.57
C ASN A 93 3.87 -5.57 3.37
N PHE A 94 2.65 -5.40 2.86
CA PHE A 94 1.48 -6.00 3.48
C PHE A 94 1.42 -7.50 3.20
N ARG A 95 1.13 -8.31 4.23
CA ARG A 95 0.96 -9.75 4.10
C ARG A 95 -0.22 -10.22 4.95
N GLY A 96 -0.97 -11.21 4.47
CA GLY A 96 -2.03 -11.89 5.22
C GLY A 96 -3.40 -11.22 5.21
N ILE A 97 -3.47 -9.90 5.02
CA ILE A 97 -4.73 -9.14 5.11
C ILE A 97 -5.69 -9.29 3.91
N PHE A 98 -5.26 -9.91 2.82
CA PHE A 98 -6.07 -10.07 1.60
C PHE A 98 -6.56 -11.50 1.35
N ASN A 99 -6.10 -12.47 2.16
CA ASN A 99 -6.30 -13.89 1.86
C ASN A 99 -7.77 -14.29 1.81
N GLU A 100 -8.56 -13.86 2.80
CA GLU A 100 -9.99 -14.18 2.88
C GLU A 100 -10.79 -13.50 1.76
N HIS A 101 -10.50 -12.21 1.51
CA HIS A 101 -11.16 -11.43 0.48
C HIS A 101 -10.88 -11.98 -0.93
N ILE A 102 -9.63 -12.32 -1.24
CA ILE A 102 -9.25 -12.87 -2.54
C ILE A 102 -9.86 -14.25 -2.73
N ALA A 103 -9.82 -15.12 -1.71
CA ALA A 103 -10.42 -16.45 -1.80
C ALA A 103 -11.92 -16.38 -2.09
N ALA A 104 -12.66 -15.55 -1.35
CA ALA A 104 -14.08 -15.33 -1.59
C ALA A 104 -14.35 -14.76 -2.98
N HIS A 105 -13.55 -13.80 -3.43
CA HIS A 105 -13.67 -13.19 -4.76
C HIS A 105 -13.45 -14.22 -5.88
N ILE A 106 -12.41 -15.07 -5.76
CA ILE A 106 -12.14 -16.15 -6.72
C ILE A 106 -13.33 -17.09 -6.79
N MET A 107 -13.85 -17.55 -5.65
CA MET A 107 -15.00 -18.46 -5.63
C MET A 107 -16.26 -17.82 -6.21
N ALA A 108 -16.50 -16.53 -5.95
CA ALA A 108 -17.61 -15.80 -6.56
C ALA A 108 -17.49 -15.78 -8.09
N PHE A 109 -16.29 -15.56 -8.63
CA PHE A 109 -16.06 -15.55 -10.07
C PHE A 109 -16.21 -16.95 -10.68
N VAL A 110 -15.65 -17.99 -10.05
CA VAL A 110 -15.81 -19.39 -10.49
C VAL A 110 -17.29 -19.75 -10.60
N LEU A 111 -18.10 -19.41 -9.58
CA LEU A 111 -19.53 -19.65 -9.60
C LEU A 111 -20.25 -18.82 -10.66
N ALA A 112 -19.90 -17.53 -10.81
CA ALA A 112 -20.48 -16.66 -11.83
C ALA A 112 -20.21 -17.17 -13.26
N PHE A 113 -19.02 -17.71 -13.53
CA PHE A 113 -18.70 -18.32 -14.81
C PHE A 113 -19.41 -19.66 -15.00
N ALA A 114 -19.37 -20.55 -14.00
CA ALA A 114 -20.02 -21.86 -14.05
C ALA A 114 -21.54 -21.77 -14.25
N ARG A 115 -22.18 -20.71 -13.74
CA ARG A 115 -23.62 -20.45 -13.90
C ARG A 115 -23.96 -19.55 -15.08
N GLY A 116 -22.97 -19.17 -15.90
CA GLY A 116 -23.19 -18.34 -17.08
C GLY A 116 -23.64 -16.92 -16.76
N LEU A 117 -23.44 -16.42 -15.54
CA LEU A 117 -23.94 -15.11 -15.12
C LEU A 117 -23.37 -13.97 -15.96
N HIS A 118 -22.10 -14.09 -16.39
CA HIS A 118 -21.46 -13.19 -17.33
C HIS A 118 -22.17 -13.09 -18.71
N ARG A 119 -23.03 -14.06 -19.05
CA ARG A 119 -23.87 -14.05 -20.26
C ARG A 119 -25.30 -13.64 -19.95
N TYR A 120 -25.89 -14.18 -18.88
CA TYR A 120 -27.30 -13.94 -18.53
C TYR A 120 -27.57 -12.56 -17.94
N ILE A 121 -26.65 -12.00 -17.13
CA ILE A 121 -26.83 -10.66 -16.54
C ILE A 121 -26.98 -9.58 -17.63
N PRO A 122 -26.17 -9.54 -18.70
CA PRO A 122 -26.37 -8.59 -19.80
C PRO A 122 -27.68 -8.75 -20.59
N LEU A 123 -28.27 -9.95 -20.62
CA LEU A 123 -29.54 -10.24 -21.32
C LEU A 123 -30.76 -9.79 -20.51
N GLN A 124 -30.67 -9.84 -19.18
CA GLN A 124 -31.76 -9.46 -18.27
C GLN A 124 -32.33 -8.05 -18.53
N PRO A 125 -31.54 -6.96 -18.63
CA PRO A 125 -32.07 -5.62 -18.92
C PRO A 125 -32.62 -5.49 -20.35
N ARG A 126 -32.34 -6.43 -21.25
CA ARG A 126 -32.92 -6.50 -22.61
C ARG A 126 -34.19 -7.33 -22.67
N HIS A 127 -34.57 -7.95 -21.55
CA HIS A 127 -35.72 -8.83 -21.43
C HIS A 127 -35.62 -10.06 -22.36
N GLU A 128 -34.39 -10.49 -22.67
CA GLU A 128 -34.12 -11.65 -23.53
C GLU A 128 -34.03 -12.92 -22.67
N TRP A 129 -35.02 -13.81 -22.78
CA TRP A 129 -35.05 -15.09 -22.07
C TRP A 129 -34.72 -16.26 -23.01
N GLN A 130 -33.44 -16.60 -23.08
CA GLN A 130 -32.94 -17.70 -23.91
C GLN A 130 -31.70 -18.35 -23.28
N PRO A 131 -31.44 -19.65 -23.52
CA PRO A 131 -30.19 -20.28 -23.11
C PRO A 131 -29.00 -19.55 -23.72
N ALA A 132 -27.96 -19.29 -22.92
CA ALA A 132 -26.74 -18.69 -23.42
C ALA A 132 -25.92 -19.75 -24.17
N ALA A 133 -25.80 -19.60 -25.50
CA ALA A 133 -25.03 -20.48 -26.39
C ALA A 133 -23.56 -20.62 -25.99
#